data_AF-A0A1H8C9G7-F1
#
_entry.id   AF-A0A1H8C9G7-F1
#
_cell.length_a   1.000
_cell.length_b   1.000
_cell.length_c   1.000
_cell.angle_alpha   90.00
_cell.angle_beta   90.00
_cell.angle_gamma   90.00
#
_symmetry.space_group_name_H-M   'P 1'
#
loop_
_entity.id
_entity.type
_entity.pdbx_description
1 polymer ?
#
loop_
_entity_poly.entity_id
_entity_poly.type
_entity_poly.pdbx_seq_one_letter_code
_entity_poly.pdbx_strand_id
1 'polypeptide(L)'
;MINEPAKIEFSHYEEQMPVRVHQQELESMKIKIEYLEKQLADKDAQIKRISTRELDQAQVVKASSKEIARTQVRLYRLATKPSTASLISEAEVAMEYLKMQLTAQADIELLREAELLLDAAAVKFAEGDYANATYYASQALEFINMVSDKERELPNRPTVRFNTPIIMQTTIDANLRREPGRNTFVVSVLNAGTVLTANAYQGNWLMVQTDANLQGWVFNSLISVVANESH
;
A
#
# COMPACT_ATOMS: atom_id res chain seq x y z
N MET A 1 91.65 14.01 -34.96
CA MET A 1 90.84 15.08 -34.34
C MET A 1 89.44 14.53 -34.14
N ILE A 2 89.07 14.40 -32.88
CA ILE A 2 87.86 13.75 -32.38
C ILE A 2 86.74 14.78 -32.48
N ASN A 3 85.70 14.53 -33.28
CA ASN A 3 84.49 15.34 -33.24
C ASN A 3 83.49 14.65 -32.31
N GLU A 4 83.24 15.32 -31.20
CA GLU A 4 82.28 15.02 -30.14
C GLU A 4 80.86 14.79 -30.70
N PRO A 5 80.09 13.82 -30.17
CA PRO A 5 78.71 13.63 -30.58
C PRO A 5 77.85 14.81 -30.11
N ALA A 6 76.99 15.31 -31.00
CA ALA A 6 76.05 16.37 -30.69
C ALA A 6 75.18 15.99 -29.47
N LYS A 7 75.26 16.80 -28.41
CA LYS A 7 74.33 16.73 -27.27
C LYS A 7 72.91 16.98 -27.78
N ILE A 8 72.06 15.96 -27.69
CA ILE A 8 70.62 16.11 -27.83
C ILE A 8 70.14 16.76 -26.53
N GLU A 9 69.84 18.06 -26.57
CA GLU A 9 69.08 18.71 -25.51
C GLU A 9 67.63 18.23 -25.58
N PHE A 10 67.26 17.35 -24.65
CA PHE A 10 65.84 17.09 -24.37
C PHE A 10 65.27 18.33 -23.70
N SER A 11 64.65 19.22 -24.47
CA SER A 11 63.75 20.23 -23.92
C SER A 11 62.57 19.51 -23.29
N HIS A 12 62.60 19.35 -21.97
CA HIS A 12 61.39 19.08 -21.20
C HIS A 12 60.50 20.31 -21.33
N TYR A 13 59.65 20.33 -22.36
CA TYR A 13 58.47 21.20 -22.37
C TYR A 13 57.47 20.57 -21.41
N GLU A 14 57.62 20.87 -20.11
CA GLU A 14 56.43 20.94 -19.27
C GLU A 14 55.60 22.10 -19.83
N GLU A 15 54.53 21.81 -20.58
CA GLU A 15 53.48 22.79 -20.83
C GLU A 15 52.85 23.18 -19.49
N GLN A 16 53.49 24.12 -18.79
CA GLN A 16 52.96 24.72 -17.59
C GLN A 16 51.81 25.64 -17.99
N MET A 17 50.60 25.08 -18.00
CA MET A 17 49.37 25.85 -18.06
C MET A 17 49.44 26.97 -17.00
N PRO A 18 49.19 28.24 -17.37
CA PRO A 18 49.43 29.37 -16.49
C PRO A 18 48.68 29.21 -15.16
N VAL A 19 49.34 29.51 -14.04
CA VAL A 19 48.85 29.30 -12.65
C VAL A 19 47.42 29.82 -12.41
N ARG A 20 47.00 30.88 -13.12
CA ARG A 20 45.62 31.41 -13.07
C ARG A 20 44.57 30.44 -13.63
N VAL A 21 44.89 29.69 -14.68
CA VAL A 21 43.99 28.69 -15.29
C VAL A 21 43.81 27.51 -14.33
N HIS A 22 44.91 27.04 -13.72
CA HIS A 22 44.86 26.04 -12.65
C HIS A 22 44.02 26.49 -11.43
N GLN A 23 44.11 27.78 -11.04
CA GLN A 23 43.29 28.32 -9.95
C GLN A 23 41.80 28.34 -10.30
N GLN A 24 41.44 28.73 -11.52
CA GLN A 24 40.05 28.74 -11.98
C GLN A 24 39.45 27.32 -12.06
N GLU A 25 40.23 26.36 -12.55
CA GLU A 25 39.81 24.95 -12.57
C GLU A 25 39.59 24.40 -11.15
N LEU A 26 40.51 24.70 -10.22
CA LEU A 26 40.38 24.30 -8.81
C LEU A 26 39.14 24.92 -8.15
N GLU A 27 38.84 26.19 -8.41
CA GLU A 27 37.62 26.85 -7.92
C GLU A 27 36.35 26.21 -8.52
N SER A 28 36.36 25.91 -9.82
CA SER A 28 35.24 25.24 -10.49
C SER A 28 34.98 23.83 -9.92
N MET A 29 36.05 23.09 -9.62
CA MET A 29 35.97 21.77 -8.99
C MET A 29 35.43 21.86 -7.56
N LYS A 30 35.85 22.85 -6.77
CA LYS A 30 35.32 23.07 -5.40
C LYS A 30 33.82 23.35 -5.41
N ILE A 31 33.37 24.24 -6.30
CA ILE A 31 31.93 24.54 -6.46
C ILE A 31 31.17 23.27 -6.86
N LYS A 32 31.75 22.46 -7.76
CA LYS A 32 31.11 21.21 -8.18
C LYS A 32 31.04 20.19 -7.05
N ILE A 33 32.08 20.07 -6.23
CA ILE A 33 32.10 19.21 -5.05
C ILE A 33 31.00 19.64 -4.07
N GLU A 34 30.93 20.93 -3.73
CA GLU A 34 29.91 21.45 -2.81
C GLU A 34 28.48 21.20 -3.33
N TYR A 35 28.27 21.38 -4.65
CA TYR A 35 26.99 21.04 -5.29
C TYR A 35 26.66 19.54 -5.19
N LEU A 36 27.64 18.67 -5.44
CA LEU A 36 27.45 17.22 -5.37
C LEU A 36 27.23 16.74 -3.93
N GLU A 37 27.92 17.32 -2.95
CA GLU A 37 27.72 17.06 -1.53
C GLU A 37 26.30 17.43 -1.09
N LYS A 38 25.79 18.57 -1.57
CA LYS A 38 24.40 18.97 -1.34
C LYS A 38 23.41 17.96 -1.95
N GLN A 39 23.64 17.53 -3.19
CA GLN A 39 22.77 16.52 -3.82
C GLN A 39 22.81 15.18 -3.08
N LEU A 40 23.99 14.75 -2.61
CA LEU A 40 24.12 13.54 -1.81
C LEU A 40 23.34 13.66 -0.50
N ALA A 41 23.46 14.79 0.21
CA ALA A 41 22.70 15.04 1.43
C ALA A 41 21.17 15.02 1.20
N ASP A 42 20.70 15.61 0.09
CA ASP A 42 19.29 15.59 -0.28
C ASP A 42 18.80 14.16 -0.58
N LYS A 43 19.63 13.35 -1.27
CA LYS A 43 19.34 11.94 -1.58
C LYS A 43 19.35 11.07 -0.33
N ASP A 44 20.29 11.26 0.58
CA ASP A 44 20.34 10.54 1.86
C ASP A 44 19.14 10.85 2.74
N ALA A 45 18.72 12.13 2.78
CA ALA A 45 17.49 12.52 3.45
C ALA A 45 16.27 11.86 2.81
N GLN A 46 16.23 11.73 1.48
CA GLN A 46 15.17 11.02 0.77
C GLN A 46 15.17 9.52 1.08
N ILE A 47 16.33 8.87 1.05
CA ILE A 47 16.49 7.44 1.38
C ILE A 47 16.03 7.19 2.82
N LYS A 48 16.44 8.03 3.77
CA LYS A 48 16.01 7.92 5.16
C LYS A 48 14.49 7.98 5.30
N ARG A 49 13.85 8.96 4.66
CA ARG A 49 12.37 9.09 4.66
C ARG A 49 11.69 7.84 4.07
N ILE A 50 12.21 7.30 2.97
CA ILE A 50 11.69 6.07 2.35
C ILE A 50 11.86 4.88 3.31
N SER A 51 13.04 4.69 3.90
CA SER A 51 13.30 3.57 4.81
C SER A 51 12.41 3.58 6.05
N THR A 52 12.17 4.75 6.65
CA THR A 52 11.25 4.89 7.79
C THR A 52 9.83 4.49 7.39
N ARG A 53 9.39 4.97 6.23
CA ARG A 53 8.07 4.65 5.70
C ARG A 53 7.91 3.16 5.40
N GLU A 54 8.91 2.51 4.81
CA GLU A 54 8.89 1.07 4.56
C GLU A 54 8.77 0.27 5.86
N LEU A 55 9.44 0.71 6.92
CA LEU A 55 9.31 0.10 8.25
C LEU A 55 7.89 0.24 8.80
N ASP A 56 7.29 1.43 8.70
CA ASP A 56 5.92 1.66 9.14
C ASP A 56 4.92 0.81 8.34
N GLN A 57 5.09 0.73 7.01
CA GLN A 57 4.29 -0.14 6.16
C GLN A 57 4.44 -1.61 6.54
N ALA A 58 5.67 -2.07 6.80
CA ALA A 58 5.92 -3.45 7.23
C ALA A 58 5.25 -3.76 8.58
N GLN A 59 5.05 -2.77 9.46
CA GLN A 59 4.30 -2.96 10.70
C GLN A 59 2.79 -3.08 10.44
N VAL A 60 2.24 -2.26 9.56
CA VAL A 60 0.81 -2.33 9.17
C VAL A 60 0.46 -3.69 8.55
N VAL A 61 1.35 -4.24 7.72
CA VAL A 61 1.16 -5.49 6.99
C VAL A 61 1.21 -6.74 7.89
N LYS A 62 1.87 -6.68 9.06
CA LYS A 62 2.08 -7.84 9.95
C LYS A 62 0.83 -8.37 10.66
N ALA A 63 -0.36 -7.84 10.35
CA ALA A 63 -1.61 -8.38 10.88
C ALA A 63 -1.75 -9.86 10.51
N SER A 64 -1.65 -10.71 11.53
CA SER A 64 -1.72 -12.18 11.41
C SER A 64 -3.15 -12.66 11.62
N SER A 65 -3.48 -13.88 11.17
CA SER A 65 -4.77 -14.54 11.44
C SER A 65 -5.17 -14.53 12.93
N LYS A 66 -4.18 -14.44 13.83
CA LYS A 66 -4.39 -14.27 15.27
C LYS A 66 -5.06 -12.94 15.65
N GLU A 67 -4.77 -11.86 14.93
CA GLU A 67 -5.43 -10.56 15.14
C GLU A 67 -6.87 -10.57 14.64
N ILE A 68 -7.16 -11.27 13.53
CA ILE A 68 -8.52 -11.47 13.02
C ILE A 68 -9.40 -12.08 14.11
N ALA A 69 -8.97 -13.22 14.66
CA ALA A 69 -9.72 -13.92 15.70
C ALA A 69 -9.95 -13.02 16.93
N ARG A 70 -8.96 -12.20 17.30
CA ARG A 70 -9.09 -11.26 18.42
C ARG A 70 -10.10 -10.14 18.13
N THR A 71 -10.06 -9.55 16.94
CA THR A 71 -11.00 -8.50 16.53
C THR A 71 -12.42 -9.06 16.46
N GLN A 72 -12.62 -10.23 15.85
CA GLN A 72 -13.92 -10.89 15.75
C GLN A 72 -14.50 -11.20 17.13
N VAL A 73 -13.72 -11.81 18.04
CA VAL A 73 -14.15 -12.07 19.42
C VAL A 73 -14.54 -10.78 20.15
N ARG A 74 -13.79 -9.69 19.94
CA ARG A 74 -14.12 -8.39 20.52
C ARG A 74 -15.44 -7.84 19.99
N LEU A 75 -15.66 -7.88 18.68
CA LEU A 75 -16.91 -7.43 18.06
C LEU A 75 -18.10 -8.25 18.57
N TYR A 76 -17.98 -9.58 18.59
CA TYR A 76 -19.04 -10.47 19.07
C TYR A 76 -19.39 -10.22 20.54
N ARG A 77 -18.39 -9.99 21.40
CA ARG A 77 -18.61 -9.70 22.82
C ARG A 77 -19.38 -8.38 23.03
N LEU A 78 -19.20 -7.40 22.16
CA LEU A 78 -19.79 -6.07 22.27
C LEU A 78 -21.09 -5.91 21.47
N ALA A 79 -21.46 -6.91 20.67
CA ALA A 79 -22.64 -6.88 19.83
C ALA A 79 -23.92 -6.94 20.68
N THR A 80 -24.74 -5.90 20.57
CA THR A 80 -26.07 -5.83 21.15
C THR A 80 -27.05 -5.36 20.09
N LYS A 81 -28.35 -5.64 20.24
CA LYS A 81 -29.37 -5.18 19.28
C LYS A 81 -29.29 -3.65 19.03
N PRO A 82 -29.24 -2.77 20.05
CA PRO A 82 -29.17 -1.33 19.81
C PRO A 82 -27.86 -0.88 19.18
N SER A 83 -26.71 -1.41 19.63
CA SER A 83 -25.41 -1.04 19.07
C SER A 83 -25.26 -1.49 17.62
N THR A 84 -25.76 -2.69 17.30
CA THR A 84 -25.73 -3.24 15.94
C THR A 84 -26.62 -2.46 15.00
N ALA A 85 -27.84 -2.12 15.43
CA ALA A 85 -28.74 -1.28 14.64
C ALA A 85 -28.11 0.08 14.33
N SER A 86 -27.47 0.71 15.33
CA SER A 86 -26.77 1.98 15.14
C SER A 86 -25.65 1.86 14.12
N LEU A 87 -24.85 0.79 14.18
CA LEU A 87 -23.73 0.57 13.26
C LEU A 87 -24.20 0.35 11.82
N ILE A 88 -25.26 -0.45 11.63
CA ILE A 88 -25.87 -0.68 10.30
C ILE A 88 -26.36 0.65 9.73
N SER A 89 -27.12 1.44 10.50
CA SER A 89 -27.64 2.73 10.04
C SER A 89 -26.53 3.74 9.75
N GLU A 90 -25.45 3.78 10.54
CA GLU A 90 -24.29 4.63 10.27
C GLU A 90 -23.66 4.28 8.91
N ALA A 91 -23.46 2.99 8.66
CA ALA A 91 -22.88 2.50 7.41
C ALA A 91 -23.81 2.76 6.22
N GLU A 92 -25.12 2.54 6.36
CA GLU A 92 -26.11 2.83 5.31
C GLU A 92 -26.14 4.32 4.93
N VAL A 93 -26.15 5.21 5.93
CA VAL A 93 -26.15 6.67 5.69
C VAL A 93 -24.86 7.12 5.02
N ALA A 94 -23.71 6.61 5.47
CA ALA A 94 -22.42 6.93 4.87
C ALA A 94 -22.34 6.39 3.42
N MET A 95 -22.83 5.18 3.17
CA MET A 95 -22.89 4.58 1.84
C MET A 95 -23.78 5.41 0.90
N GLU A 96 -24.97 5.82 1.34
CA GLU A 96 -25.91 6.60 0.54
C GLU A 96 -25.32 7.96 0.17
N TYR A 97 -24.67 8.63 1.12
CA TYR A 97 -23.96 9.88 0.86
C TYR A 97 -22.89 9.72 -0.24
N LEU A 98 -22.14 8.62 -0.21
CA LEU A 98 -21.13 8.33 -1.24
C LEU A 98 -21.80 8.02 -2.59
N LYS A 99 -22.85 7.21 -2.63
CA LYS A 99 -23.62 6.87 -3.86
C LYS A 99 -24.01 8.13 -4.65
N MET A 100 -24.40 9.20 -3.96
CA MET A 100 -24.76 10.48 -4.58
C MET A 100 -23.58 11.24 -5.22
N GLN A 101 -22.34 10.98 -4.81
CA GLN A 101 -21.15 11.73 -5.23
C GLN A 101 -20.30 11.01 -6.28
N LEU A 102 -20.61 9.75 -6.57
CA LEU A 102 -19.70 8.88 -7.28
C LEU A 102 -19.77 9.01 -8.78
N THR A 103 -18.57 8.97 -9.37
CA THR A 103 -18.39 9.05 -10.83
C THR A 103 -17.38 8.02 -11.34
N ALA A 104 -16.50 7.50 -10.49
CA ALA A 104 -15.47 6.53 -10.89
C ALA A 104 -15.96 5.08 -10.76
N GLN A 105 -15.82 4.28 -11.82
CA GLN A 105 -16.26 2.87 -11.82
C GLN A 105 -15.60 2.04 -10.72
N ALA A 106 -14.31 2.25 -10.43
CA ALA A 106 -13.61 1.51 -9.39
C ALA A 106 -14.20 1.73 -7.99
N ASP A 107 -14.71 2.94 -7.73
CA ASP A 107 -15.36 3.26 -6.46
C ASP A 107 -16.75 2.62 -6.37
N ILE A 108 -17.46 2.54 -7.51
CA ILE A 108 -18.77 1.87 -7.61
C ILE A 108 -18.62 0.38 -7.29
N GLU A 109 -17.61 -0.29 -7.84
CA GLU A 109 -17.36 -1.72 -7.55
C GLU A 109 -17.00 -1.93 -6.07
N LEU A 110 -16.17 -1.08 -5.47
CA LEU A 110 -15.86 -1.16 -4.04
C LEU A 110 -17.08 -0.93 -3.15
N LEU A 111 -17.99 -0.04 -3.54
CA LEU A 111 -19.23 0.17 -2.78
C LEU A 111 -20.24 -0.95 -2.96
N ARG A 112 -20.23 -1.65 -4.09
CA ARG A 112 -21.01 -2.86 -4.25
C ARG A 112 -20.58 -3.94 -3.24
N GLU A 113 -19.29 -4.07 -2.95
CA GLU A 113 -18.81 -4.96 -1.89
C GLU A 113 -19.32 -4.54 -0.50
N ALA A 114 -19.37 -3.23 -0.21
CA ALA A 114 -19.96 -2.71 1.03
C ALA A 114 -21.47 -2.99 1.11
N GLU A 115 -22.19 -2.85 0.00
CA GLU A 115 -23.62 -3.12 -0.10
C GLU A 115 -23.94 -4.60 0.16
N LEU A 116 -23.18 -5.52 -0.44
CA LEU A 116 -23.33 -6.97 -0.19
C LEU A 116 -23.15 -7.32 1.30
N LEU A 117 -22.20 -6.67 1.97
CA LEU A 117 -21.98 -6.85 3.41
C LEU A 117 -23.11 -6.25 4.25
N LEU A 118 -23.68 -5.10 3.87
CA LEU A 118 -24.82 -4.51 4.57
C LEU A 118 -26.08 -5.36 4.41
N ASP A 119 -26.31 -5.94 3.24
CA ASP A 119 -27.40 -6.88 3.01
C ASP A 119 -27.27 -8.10 3.93
N ALA A 120 -26.06 -8.68 4.03
CA ALA A 120 -25.80 -9.78 4.95
C ALA A 120 -25.95 -9.36 6.42
N ALA A 121 -25.53 -8.15 6.78
CA ALA A 121 -25.71 -7.60 8.12
C ALA A 121 -27.20 -7.46 8.48
N ALA A 122 -28.02 -6.97 7.56
CA ALA A 122 -29.47 -6.83 7.73
C ALA A 122 -30.16 -8.19 7.91
N VAL A 123 -29.78 -9.20 7.12
CA VAL A 123 -30.26 -10.58 7.27
C VAL A 123 -29.94 -11.12 8.65
N LYS A 124 -28.67 -11.04 9.09
CA LYS A 124 -28.25 -11.51 10.42
C LYS A 124 -28.90 -10.75 11.56
N PHE A 125 -29.12 -9.45 11.39
CA PHE A 125 -29.83 -8.64 12.37
C PHE A 125 -31.29 -9.10 12.55
N ALA A 126 -31.97 -9.41 11.43
CA ALA A 126 -33.34 -9.93 11.44
C ALA A 126 -33.44 -11.33 12.07
N GLU A 127 -32.41 -12.18 11.90
CA GLU A 127 -32.28 -13.49 12.54
C GLU A 127 -31.99 -13.39 14.06
N GLY A 128 -31.68 -12.19 14.58
CA GLY A 128 -31.26 -11.99 15.97
C GLY A 128 -29.78 -12.30 16.22
N ASP A 129 -29.01 -12.60 15.18
CA ASP A 129 -27.57 -12.81 15.23
C ASP A 129 -26.83 -11.48 15.14
N TYR A 130 -26.87 -10.74 16.25
CA TYR A 130 -26.25 -9.41 16.35
C TYR A 130 -24.73 -9.46 16.22
N ALA A 131 -24.10 -10.59 16.57
CA ALA A 131 -22.67 -10.78 16.48
C ALA A 131 -22.19 -10.77 15.03
N ASN A 132 -22.81 -11.60 14.17
CA ASN A 132 -22.49 -11.61 12.74
C ASN A 132 -22.96 -10.35 12.04
N ALA A 133 -24.12 -9.80 12.41
CA ALA A 133 -24.57 -8.52 11.87
C ALA A 133 -23.58 -7.37 12.16
N THR A 134 -23.06 -7.29 13.38
CA THR A 134 -22.02 -6.31 13.74
C THR A 134 -20.74 -6.53 12.93
N TYR A 135 -20.36 -7.79 12.72
CA TYR A 135 -19.15 -8.13 11.97
C TYR A 135 -19.25 -7.70 10.50
N TYR A 136 -20.34 -8.04 9.80
CA TYR A 136 -20.56 -7.63 8.42
C TYR A 136 -20.70 -6.11 8.28
N ALA A 137 -21.43 -5.43 9.18
CA ALA A 137 -21.53 -3.97 9.16
C ALA A 137 -20.17 -3.29 9.40
N SER A 138 -19.33 -3.85 10.28
CA SER A 138 -17.97 -3.36 10.51
C SER A 138 -17.09 -3.52 9.26
N GLN A 139 -17.21 -4.64 8.54
CA GLN A 139 -16.49 -4.84 7.27
C GLN A 139 -16.99 -3.88 6.17
N ALA A 140 -18.30 -3.62 6.10
CA ALA A 140 -18.85 -2.66 5.13
C ALA A 140 -18.26 -1.25 5.34
N LEU A 141 -18.11 -0.83 6.61
CA LEU A 141 -17.48 0.44 6.94
C LEU A 141 -16.02 0.54 6.48
N GLU A 142 -15.26 -0.56 6.45
CA GLU A 142 -13.89 -0.54 5.93
C GLU A 142 -13.86 -0.16 4.44
N PHE A 143 -14.79 -0.68 3.63
CA PHE A 143 -14.93 -0.28 2.22
C PHE A 143 -15.46 1.14 2.05
N ILE A 144 -16.44 1.55 2.86
CA ILE A 144 -16.96 2.93 2.86
C ILE A 144 -15.85 3.92 3.18
N ASN A 145 -15.02 3.63 4.18
CA ASN A 145 -13.87 4.44 4.56
C ASN A 145 -12.82 4.48 3.44
N MET A 146 -12.54 3.33 2.81
CA MET A 146 -11.64 3.24 1.66
C MET A 146 -12.11 4.09 0.48
N VAL A 147 -13.41 4.08 0.16
CA VAL A 147 -13.98 4.90 -0.93
C VAL A 147 -14.10 6.38 -0.56
N SER A 148 -14.27 6.68 0.73
CA SER A 148 -14.27 8.05 1.26
C SER A 148 -12.89 8.71 1.16
N ASP A 149 -11.80 7.94 1.16
CA ASP A 149 -10.46 8.43 0.89
C ASP A 149 -10.32 8.80 -0.61
N LYS A 150 -10.68 10.06 -0.92
CA LYS A 150 -10.56 10.68 -2.27
C LYS A 150 -9.13 10.73 -2.80
N GLU A 151 -8.20 10.48 -1.91
CA GLU A 151 -6.80 10.73 -2.07
C GLU A 151 -6.03 9.41 -2.21
N ARG A 152 -6.69 8.26 -2.02
CA ARG A 152 -6.09 6.90 -1.98
C ARG A 152 -5.28 6.51 -3.21
N GLU A 153 -5.62 7.04 -4.38
CA GLU A 153 -4.94 6.72 -5.65
C GLU A 153 -3.72 7.63 -5.91
N LEU A 154 -3.48 8.66 -5.08
CA LEU A 154 -2.31 9.51 -5.27
C LEU A 154 -1.01 8.69 -5.12
N PRO A 155 0.06 9.06 -5.86
CA PRO A 155 1.37 8.45 -5.69
C PRO A 155 1.84 8.56 -4.24
N ASN A 156 2.57 7.55 -3.78
CA ASN A 156 3.15 7.53 -2.44
C ASN A 156 2.09 7.66 -1.32
N ARG A 157 0.92 7.03 -1.45
CA ARG A 157 -0.01 6.84 -0.32
C ARG A 157 0.46 5.78 0.67
N PRO A 158 0.38 6.02 1.98
CA PRO A 158 0.73 5.00 2.96
C PRO A 158 -0.25 3.83 2.86
N THR A 159 0.19 2.66 3.30
CA THR A 159 -0.70 1.53 3.50
C THR A 159 -1.61 1.83 4.69
N VAL A 160 -2.91 1.70 4.51
CA VAL A 160 -3.92 1.93 5.54
C VAL A 160 -4.42 0.58 6.05
N ARG A 161 -4.30 0.35 7.36
CA ARG A 161 -4.79 -0.88 8.00
C ARG A 161 -6.31 -0.85 8.10
N PHE A 162 -6.95 -1.97 7.83
CA PHE A 162 -8.34 -2.17 8.23
C PHE A 162 -8.42 -2.40 9.74
N ASN A 163 -9.45 -1.86 10.38
CA ASN A 163 -9.70 -2.15 11.79
C ASN A 163 -10.33 -3.53 11.94
N THR A 164 -11.19 -3.89 10.98
CA THR A 164 -11.85 -5.18 10.85
C THR A 164 -11.35 -5.90 9.61
N PRO A 165 -10.61 -7.02 9.77
CA PRO A 165 -10.20 -7.84 8.63
C PRO A 165 -11.42 -8.35 7.83
N ILE A 166 -11.26 -8.37 6.51
CA ILE A 166 -12.34 -8.69 5.57
C ILE A 166 -12.06 -10.05 4.95
N ILE A 167 -13.01 -10.97 5.09
CA ILE A 167 -12.94 -12.28 4.43
C ILE A 167 -13.43 -12.13 3.00
N MET A 168 -12.59 -12.57 2.07
CA MET A 168 -12.84 -12.47 0.64
C MET A 168 -12.47 -13.75 -0.07
N GLN A 169 -12.90 -13.85 -1.32
CA GLN A 169 -12.58 -14.95 -2.19
C GLN A 169 -12.19 -14.42 -3.57
N THR A 170 -11.18 -15.03 -4.20
CA THR A 170 -10.83 -14.74 -5.59
C THR A 170 -11.96 -15.15 -6.52
N THR A 171 -12.44 -14.24 -7.36
CA THR A 171 -13.51 -14.51 -8.34
C THR A 171 -12.97 -15.16 -9.61
N ILE A 172 -11.71 -14.90 -9.93
CA ILE A 172 -10.93 -15.47 -11.03
C ILE A 172 -9.50 -15.74 -10.57
N ASP A 173 -8.68 -16.38 -11.41
CA ASP A 173 -7.26 -16.52 -11.13
C ASP A 173 -6.60 -15.15 -10.93
N ALA A 174 -5.93 -14.97 -9.81
CA ALA A 174 -5.44 -13.68 -9.35
C ALA A 174 -3.94 -13.73 -9.02
N ASN A 175 -3.19 -12.75 -9.50
CA ASN A 175 -1.78 -12.60 -9.13
C ASN A 175 -1.65 -12.03 -7.72
N LEU A 176 -0.99 -12.78 -6.83
CA LEU A 176 -0.52 -12.29 -5.54
C LEU A 176 0.84 -11.61 -5.73
N ARG A 177 0.94 -10.32 -5.41
CA ARG A 177 2.12 -9.51 -5.69
C ARG A 177 2.86 -9.09 -4.43
N ARG A 178 4.15 -8.79 -4.56
CA ARG A 178 4.98 -8.36 -3.43
C ARG A 178 4.64 -6.95 -2.97
N GLU A 179 4.26 -6.09 -3.91
CA GLU A 179 3.93 -4.67 -3.70
C GLU A 179 2.68 -4.30 -4.51
N PRO A 180 1.96 -3.22 -4.11
CA PRO A 180 0.87 -2.67 -4.91
C PRO A 180 1.37 -2.25 -6.29
N GLY A 181 0.78 -2.78 -7.35
CA GLY A 181 1.05 -2.31 -8.71
C GLY A 181 1.02 -3.41 -9.75
N ARG A 182 0.70 -3.03 -10.99
CA ARG A 182 0.55 -3.99 -12.11
C ARG A 182 1.87 -4.59 -12.59
N ASN A 183 2.99 -3.90 -12.34
CA ASN A 183 4.32 -4.27 -12.83
C ASN A 183 5.26 -4.73 -11.70
N THR A 184 4.73 -5.02 -10.51
CA THR A 184 5.52 -5.49 -9.37
C THR A 184 5.70 -7.01 -9.42
N PHE A 185 6.65 -7.54 -8.67
CA PHE A 185 6.95 -8.98 -8.64
C PHE A 185 5.73 -9.81 -8.22
N VAL A 186 5.40 -10.84 -9.01
CA VAL A 186 4.35 -11.82 -8.69
C VAL A 186 4.95 -12.88 -7.77
N VAL A 187 4.42 -12.97 -6.55
CA VAL A 187 4.82 -13.95 -5.53
C VAL A 187 4.21 -15.32 -5.83
N SER A 188 2.93 -15.33 -6.22
CA SER A 188 2.20 -16.55 -6.58
C SER A 188 0.97 -16.21 -7.43
N VAL A 189 0.38 -17.21 -8.06
CA VAL A 189 -0.95 -17.14 -8.67
C VAL A 189 -1.93 -17.88 -7.76
N LEU A 190 -3.03 -17.22 -7.41
CA LEU A 190 -4.12 -17.78 -6.62
C LEU A 190 -5.21 -18.25 -7.59
N ASN A 191 -5.68 -19.47 -7.44
CA ASN A 191 -6.77 -20.00 -8.27
C ASN A 191 -8.10 -19.33 -7.89
N ALA A 192 -9.03 -19.21 -8.84
CA ALA A 192 -10.41 -18.84 -8.53
C ALA A 192 -10.98 -19.68 -7.37
N GLY A 193 -11.76 -19.04 -6.49
CA GLY A 193 -12.29 -19.66 -5.28
C GLY A 193 -11.35 -19.70 -4.08
N THR A 194 -10.11 -19.20 -4.16
CA THR A 194 -9.20 -19.12 -3.01
C THR A 194 -9.73 -18.13 -1.97
N VAL A 195 -9.93 -18.60 -0.73
CA VAL A 195 -10.31 -17.75 0.41
C VAL A 195 -9.09 -16.98 0.93
N LEU A 196 -9.32 -15.72 1.25
CA LEU A 196 -8.31 -14.74 1.62
C LEU A 196 -8.85 -13.87 2.76
N THR A 197 -7.93 -13.38 3.58
CA THR A 197 -8.23 -12.28 4.49
C THR A 197 -7.50 -11.03 4.06
N ALA A 198 -8.22 -9.94 3.78
CA ALA A 198 -7.63 -8.62 3.63
C ALA A 198 -7.51 -7.88 4.96
N ASN A 199 -6.33 -7.30 5.19
CA ASN A 199 -5.99 -6.62 6.43
C ASN A 199 -5.62 -5.15 6.25
N ALA A 200 -5.34 -4.73 5.01
CA ALA A 200 -4.96 -3.35 4.70
C ALA A 200 -5.19 -3.05 3.22
N TYR A 201 -5.17 -1.77 2.86
CA TYR A 201 -5.21 -1.31 1.48
C TYR A 201 -4.16 -0.24 1.17
N GLN A 202 -3.84 -0.09 -0.11
CA GLN A 202 -3.09 1.04 -0.65
C GLN A 202 -3.59 1.33 -2.06
N GLY A 203 -4.27 2.47 -2.24
CA GLY A 203 -5.09 2.69 -3.42
C GLY A 203 -6.11 1.56 -3.59
N ASN A 204 -6.26 1.05 -4.81
CA ASN A 204 -7.14 -0.08 -5.14
C ASN A 204 -6.54 -1.48 -4.87
N TRP A 205 -5.40 -1.56 -4.17
CA TRP A 205 -4.76 -2.84 -3.84
C TRP A 205 -5.05 -3.23 -2.40
N LEU A 206 -5.39 -4.49 -2.19
CA LEU A 206 -5.66 -5.07 -0.88
C LEU A 206 -4.49 -5.98 -0.50
N MET A 207 -3.94 -5.77 0.70
CA MET A 207 -2.97 -6.68 1.31
C MET A 207 -3.73 -7.85 1.90
N VAL A 208 -3.51 -9.03 1.35
CA VAL A 208 -4.21 -10.25 1.69
C VAL A 208 -3.28 -11.29 2.28
N GLN A 209 -3.85 -12.18 3.08
CA GLN A 209 -3.22 -13.38 3.58
C GLN A 209 -4.07 -14.60 3.22
N THR A 210 -3.43 -15.64 2.69
CA THR A 210 -4.03 -16.97 2.49
C THR A 210 -3.97 -17.80 3.77
N ASP A 211 -4.75 -18.88 3.84
CA ASP A 211 -4.67 -19.85 4.95
C ASP A 211 -3.30 -20.54 5.06
N ALA A 212 -2.57 -20.64 3.95
CA ALA A 212 -1.19 -21.11 3.92
C ALA A 212 -0.17 -20.09 4.46
N ASN A 213 -0.64 -18.99 5.07
CA ASN A 213 0.14 -17.86 5.57
C ASN A 213 0.96 -17.13 4.50
N LEU A 214 0.65 -17.35 3.21
CA LEU A 214 1.23 -16.55 2.13
C LEU A 214 0.56 -15.18 2.11
N GLN A 215 1.38 -14.12 2.14
CA GLN A 215 0.93 -12.72 2.15
C GLN A 215 1.35 -12.00 0.86
N GLY A 216 0.54 -11.03 0.45
CA GLY A 216 0.85 -10.16 -0.67
C GLY A 216 -0.33 -9.29 -1.08
N TRP A 217 -0.17 -8.58 -2.19
CA TRP A 217 -1.14 -7.63 -2.72
C TRP A 217 -1.94 -8.21 -3.87
N VAL A 218 -3.25 -8.05 -3.81
CA VAL A 218 -4.18 -8.40 -4.89
C VAL A 218 -5.00 -7.15 -5.24
N PHE A 219 -5.30 -6.98 -6.53
CA PHE A 219 -6.12 -5.87 -6.99
C PHE A 219 -7.60 -6.14 -6.66
N ASN A 220 -8.31 -5.13 -6.15
CA ASN A 220 -9.66 -5.30 -5.60
C ASN A 220 -10.65 -5.98 -6.55
N SER A 221 -10.59 -5.72 -7.85
CA SER A 221 -11.55 -6.27 -8.83
C SER A 221 -11.42 -7.77 -9.10
N LEU A 222 -10.43 -8.44 -8.49
CA LEU A 222 -10.16 -9.87 -8.66
C LEU A 222 -10.70 -10.71 -7.50
N ILE A 223 -11.24 -10.04 -6.48
CA ILE A 223 -11.70 -10.63 -5.23
C ILE A 223 -13.04 -10.01 -4.85
N SER A 224 -13.87 -10.77 -4.14
CA SER A 224 -15.17 -10.31 -3.66
C SER A 224 -15.42 -10.83 -2.25
N VAL A 225 -16.27 -10.13 -1.50
CA VAL A 225 -16.62 -10.50 -0.13
C VAL A 225 -17.38 -11.82 -0.09
N VAL A 226 -17.08 -12.62 0.93
CA VAL A 226 -17.85 -13.83 1.23
C VAL A 226 -18.94 -13.47 2.22
N ALA A 227 -20.11 -13.11 1.70
CA ALA A 227 -21.27 -12.71 2.50
C ALA A 227 -22.27 -13.87 2.78
N ASN A 228 -21.96 -15.08 2.28
CA ASN A 228 -22.83 -16.25 2.33
C ASN A 228 -22.15 -17.45 3.00
N GLU A 229 -21.94 -17.44 4.31
CA GLU A 229 -21.78 -18.69 5.06
C GLU A 229 -22.57 -18.63 6.38
N SER A 230 -23.61 -19.47 6.44
CA SER A 230 -24.09 -20.03 7.69
C SER A 230 -22.96 -20.89 8.25
N HIS A 231 -22.26 -20.40 9.28
CA HIS A 231 -21.46 -21.28 10.14
C HIS A 231 -22.37 -22.13 11.03
#